data_AF-A0A2V8NCX1-F1
#
_entry.id   AF-A0A2V8NCX1-F1
#
_cell.length_a   1.000
_cell.length_b   1.000
_cell.length_c   1.000
_cell.angle_alpha   90.00
_cell.angle_beta   90.00
_cell.angle_gamma   90.00
#
_symmetry.space_group_name_H-M   'P 1'
#
loop_
_entity.id
_entity.type
_entity.pdbx_description
1 polymer ?
#
loop_
_entity_poly.entity_id
_entity_poly.type
_entity_poly.pdbx_seq_one_letter_code
_entity_poly.pdbx_strand_id
1 'polypeptide(L)'
;MKTKMEDLVEIYVSLPDEKEGKHTICEPVKAEHLRGNLYRIVSENADPENERWEFQTGDKVRCKRSRFDDGTIFLWAYAKMDDEDRMVYRSK
;
A
#
# COMPACT_ATOMS: atom_id res chain seq x y z
N MET A 1 5.93 19.77 -8.85
CA MET A 1 5.69 19.71 -7.40
C MET A 1 6.59 18.60 -6.87
N LYS A 2 7.62 18.92 -6.08
CA LYS A 2 8.49 17.89 -5.49
C LYS A 2 7.83 17.47 -4.17
N THR A 3 7.46 16.21 -4.06
CA THR A 3 7.00 15.63 -2.79
C THR A 3 8.08 15.86 -1.75
N LYS A 4 7.74 16.53 -0.65
CA LYS A 4 8.67 16.62 0.47
C LYS A 4 8.69 15.24 1.12
N MET A 5 9.89 14.71 1.36
CA MET A 5 10.11 13.43 2.06
C MET A 5 9.39 13.37 3.43
N GLU A 6 9.06 14.52 4.00
CA GLU A 6 8.36 14.70 5.27
C GLU A 6 6.87 14.31 5.23
N ASP A 7 6.25 14.19 4.04
CA ASP A 7 4.83 13.84 3.87
C ASP A 7 4.61 12.33 3.57
N LEU A 8 5.68 11.53 3.63
CA LEU A 8 5.60 10.10 3.33
C LEU A 8 5.13 9.31 4.56
N VAL A 9 4.17 8.44 4.31
CA VAL A 9 3.59 7.53 5.30
C VAL A 9 4.06 6.12 4.99
N GLU A 10 4.29 5.34 6.04
CA GLU A 10 4.55 3.92 5.91
C GLU A 10 3.23 3.15 5.80
N ILE A 11 3.11 2.34 4.77
CA ILE A 11 2.02 1.40 4.56
C ILE A 11 2.60 0.02 4.32
N TYR A 12 1.80 -1.02 4.54
CA TYR A 12 2.21 -2.40 4.34
C TYR A 12 1.54 -2.94 3.08
N VAL A 13 2.34 -3.55 2.22
CA VAL A 13 1.89 -4.22 0.99
C VAL A 13 2.14 -5.71 1.14
N SER A 14 1.18 -6.53 0.75
CA SER A 14 1.33 -7.98 0.86
C SER A 14 2.29 -8.52 -0.18
N LEU A 15 3.03 -9.57 0.20
CA LEU A 15 3.86 -10.37 -0.67
C LEU A 15 3.08 -11.65 -1.03
N PRO A 16 2.30 -11.69 -2.13
CA PRO A 16 1.43 -12.83 -2.47
C PRO A 16 2.15 -14.17 -2.61
N ASP A 17 3.43 -14.15 -3.00
CA ASP A 17 4.25 -15.34 -3.21
C ASP A 17 4.87 -15.85 -1.90
N GLU A 18 4.97 -14.98 -0.89
CA GLU A 18 5.52 -15.30 0.42
C GLU A 18 4.38 -15.65 1.39
N LYS A 19 4.38 -16.89 1.87
CA LYS A 19 3.42 -17.36 2.88
C LYS A 19 4.11 -18.23 3.91
N GLU A 20 3.99 -17.84 5.17
CA GLU A 20 4.37 -18.69 6.30
C GLU A 20 3.10 -19.31 6.90
N GLY A 21 2.72 -20.46 6.37
CA GLY A 21 1.51 -21.17 6.80
C GLY A 21 0.22 -20.39 6.49
N LYS A 22 -0.48 -19.93 7.53
CA LYS A 22 -1.72 -19.13 7.40
C LYS A 22 -1.49 -17.62 7.45
N HIS A 23 -0.25 -17.18 7.68
CA HIS A 23 0.08 -15.76 7.84
C HIS A 23 0.44 -15.16 6.48
N THR A 24 -0.15 -14.00 6.18
CA THR A 24 0.22 -13.19 5.02
C THR A 24 1.46 -12.39 5.36
N ILE A 25 2.52 -12.55 4.57
CA ILE A 25 3.73 -11.75 4.69
C ILE A 25 3.48 -10.40 4.02
N CYS A 26 3.92 -9.32 4.66
CA CYS A 26 3.78 -7.95 4.16
C CYS A 26 5.07 -7.18 4.39
N GLU A 27 5.41 -6.32 3.43
CA GLU A 27 6.58 -5.43 3.50
C GLU A 27 6.15 -3.98 3.75
N PRO A 28 6.85 -3.24 4.63
CA PRO A 28 6.65 -1.80 4.79
C PRO A 28 7.20 -1.02 3.59
N VAL A 29 6.37 -0.18 3.01
CA VAL A 29 6.72 0.71 1.89
C VAL A 29 6.37 2.15 2.21
N LYS A 30 7.10 3.09 1.60
CA LYS A 30 6.79 4.52 1.67
C LYS A 30 5.73 4.86 0.64
N ALA A 31 4.75 5.63 1.06
CA ALA A 31 3.66 6.09 0.23
C ALA A 31 3.28 7.55 0.52
N GLU A 32 2.90 8.27 -0.53
CA GLU A 32 2.29 9.58 -0.41
C GLU A 32 0.83 9.45 0.00
N HIS A 33 0.41 10.12 1.07
CA HIS A 33 -1.01 10.26 1.37
C HIS A 33 -1.65 11.23 0.39
N LEU A 34 -2.63 10.77 -0.38
CA LEU A 34 -3.30 11.62 -1.37
C LEU A 34 -4.54 12.29 -0.78
N ARG A 35 -5.44 11.48 -0.20
CA ARG A 35 -6.69 11.93 0.45
C ARG A 35 -7.38 10.76 1.12
N GLY A 36 -8.16 11.02 2.17
CA GLY A 36 -9.00 9.98 2.80
C GLY A 36 -8.18 8.75 3.16
N ASN A 37 -8.51 7.60 2.58
CA ASN A 37 -7.75 6.37 2.72
C ASN A 37 -6.94 5.97 1.46
N LEU A 38 -6.70 6.92 0.54
CA LEU A 38 -5.98 6.71 -0.71
C LEU A 38 -4.54 7.19 -0.59
N TYR A 39 -3.62 6.31 -0.99
CA TYR A 39 -2.18 6.52 -0.93
C TYR A 39 -1.55 6.17 -2.29
N ARG A 40 -0.37 6.71 -2.60
CA ARG A 40 0.43 6.31 -3.76
C ARG A 40 1.76 5.72 -3.29
N ILE A 41 2.07 4.50 -3.72
CA ILE A 41 3.36 3.87 -3.39
C ILE A 41 4.48 4.63 -4.10
N VAL A 42 5.51 5.02 -3.35
CA VAL A 42 6.70 5.70 -3.89
C VAL A 42 8.00 4.95 -3.61
N SER A 43 8.00 3.97 -2.70
CA SER A 43 9.14 3.05 -2.59
C SER A 43 9.35 2.29 -3.88
N GLU A 44 10.61 2.07 -4.22
CA GLU A 44 11.04 1.12 -5.24
C GLU A 44 11.27 -0.25 -4.58
N ASN A 45 10.89 -1.32 -5.26
CA ASN A 45 11.19 -2.66 -4.81
C ASN A 45 12.69 -2.93 -5.05
N ALA A 46 13.42 -3.20 -3.97
CA ALA A 46 14.87 -3.43 -4.02
C ALA A 46 15.24 -4.81 -4.58
N ASP A 47 14.32 -5.78 -4.49
CA ASP A 47 14.53 -7.16 -4.96
C ASP A 47 13.31 -7.70 -5.73
N PRO A 48 12.99 -7.15 -6.91
CA PRO A 48 11.83 -7.58 -7.69
C PRO A 48 11.97 -8.98 -8.31
N GLU A 49 13.16 -9.58 -8.29
CA GLU A 49 13.38 -10.94 -8.79
C GLU A 49 12.94 -11.99 -7.76
N ASN A 50 13.05 -11.69 -6.46
CA ASN A 50 12.68 -12.61 -5.39
C ASN A 50 11.37 -12.21 -4.68
N GLU A 51 11.10 -10.92 -4.54
CA GLU A 51 9.92 -10.42 -3.81
C GLU A 51 8.93 -9.75 -4.77
N ARG A 52 7.76 -10.38 -4.95
CA ARG A 52 6.67 -9.75 -5.69
C ARG A 52 5.70 -9.06 -4.75
N TRP A 53 5.65 -7.74 -4.79
CA TRP A 53 4.62 -6.96 -4.11
C TRP A 53 3.26 -7.11 -4.81
N GLU A 54 2.17 -7.15 -4.04
CA GLU A 54 0.82 -7.14 -4.59
C GLU A 54 0.53 -5.83 -5.36
N PHE A 55 1.08 -4.72 -4.88
CA PHE A 55 0.94 -3.38 -5.48
C PHE A 55 2.31 -2.77 -5.73
N GLN A 56 2.47 -2.10 -6.87
CA GLN A 56 3.76 -1.66 -7.38
C GLN A 56 3.98 -0.16 -7.15
N THR A 57 5.24 0.29 -7.29
CA THR A 57 5.59 1.71 -7.29
C THR A 57 4.73 2.50 -8.28
N GLY A 58 4.19 3.63 -7.82
CA GLY A 58 3.27 4.48 -8.60
C GLY A 58 1.79 4.10 -8.46
N ASP A 59 1.46 2.89 -7.98
CA ASP A 59 0.09 2.48 -7.78
C ASP A 59 -0.60 3.33 -6.71
N LYS A 60 -1.86 3.68 -7.00
CA LYS A 60 -2.75 4.29 -6.01
C LYS A 60 -3.50 3.18 -5.31
N VAL A 61 -3.39 3.10 -4.00
CA VAL A 61 -3.98 2.03 -3.19
C VAL A 61 -4.85 2.59 -2.08
N ARG A 62 -5.93 1.88 -1.75
CA ARG A 62 -6.68 2.13 -0.53
C ARG A 62 -6.05 1.39 0.62
N CYS A 63 -5.86 2.10 1.72
CA CYS A 63 -5.36 1.54 2.96
C CYS A 63 -6.46 1.47 4.02
N LYS A 64 -6.30 0.56 4.98
CA LYS A 64 -7.11 0.50 6.20
C LYS A 64 -6.20 0.28 7.40
N ARG A 65 -6.62 0.73 8.57
CA ARG A 65 -5.93 0.38 9.82
C ARG A 65 -6.17 -1.10 10.09
N SER A 66 -5.09 -1.84 10.27
CA SER A 66 -5.07 -3.23 10.71
C SER A 66 -4.20 -3.36 11.95
N ARG A 67 -4.13 -4.56 12.53
CA ARG A 67 -3.38 -4.82 13.76
C ARG A 67 -2.57 -6.10 13.61
N PHE A 68 -1.30 -6.04 14.00
CA PHE A 68 -0.44 -7.22 14.11
C PHE A 68 -0.78 -8.01 15.40
N ASP A 69 -0.28 -9.24 15.50
CA ASP A 69 -0.56 -10.11 16.65
C ASP A 69 -0.02 -9.54 17.98
N ASP A 70 1.03 -8.71 17.92
CA ASP A 70 1.61 -7.99 19.06
C ASP A 70 0.78 -6.77 19.52
N GLY A 71 -0.29 -6.43 18.80
CA GLY A 71 -1.16 -5.30 19.09
C GLY A 71 -0.82 -4.01 18.33
N THR A 72 0.28 -3.98 17.58
CA THR A 72 0.73 -2.82 16.80
C THR A 72 -0.25 -2.52 15.67
N ILE A 73 -0.69 -1.26 15.57
CA ILE A 73 -1.59 -0.80 14.49
C ILE A 73 -0.76 -0.37 13.28
N PHE A 74 -1.14 -0.83 12.10
CA PHE A 74 -0.48 -0.49 10.84
C PHE A 74 -1.50 -0.14 9.74
N LEU A 75 -1.02 0.50 8.66
CA LEU A 75 -1.83 0.78 7.47
C LEU A 75 -1.60 -0.30 6.43
N TRP A 76 -2.62 -1.10 6.13
CA TRP A 76 -2.54 -2.16 5.13
C TRP A 76 -3.18 -1.73 3.82
N ALA A 77 -2.44 -1.81 2.72
CA ALA A 77 -2.97 -1.66 1.37
C ALA A 77 -3.81 -2.90 1.01
N TYR A 78 -5.09 -2.71 0.68
CA TYR A 78 -6.02 -3.83 0.44
C TYR A 78 -6.74 -3.77 -0.91
N ALA A 79 -6.59 -2.68 -1.66
CA ALA A 79 -7.19 -2.53 -2.98
C ALA A 79 -6.43 -1.50 -3.80
N LYS A 80 -6.20 -1.79 -5.08
CA LYS A 80 -5.74 -0.81 -6.07
C LYS A 80 -6.91 0.06 -6.51
N MET A 81 -6.65 1.35 -6.71
CA MET A 81 -7.60 2.25 -7.37
C MET A 81 -7.29 2.26 -8.86
N ASP A 82 -8.14 1.59 -9.64
CA ASP A 82 -8.08 1.68 -11.09
C ASP A 82 -8.73 2.99 -11.59
N ASP A 83 -8.38 3.42 -12.79
CA ASP A 83 -8.89 4.68 -13.34
C ASP A 83 -10.43 4.65 -13.56
N GLU A 84 -11.03 3.46 -13.69
CA GLU A 84 -12.49 3.29 -13.81
C GLU A 84 -13.23 3.59 -12.49
N ASP A 85 -12.60 3.29 -11.34
CA ASP A 85 -13.12 3.55 -9.99
C ASP A 85 -13.29 5.06 -9.72
N ARG A 86 -12.59 5.89 -10.50
CA ARG A 86 -12.66 7.36 -10.44
C ARG A 86 -14.02 7.91 -10.90
N MET A 87 -14.80 7.14 -11.68
CA MET A 87 -16.13 7.52 -12.17
C MET A 87 -17.24 7.31 -11.12
N VAL A 88 -17.07 6.36 -10.19
CA VAL A 88 -18.11 6.03 -9.19
C VAL A 88 -18.21 7.11 -8.10
N TYR A 89 -17.09 7.76 -7.76
CA TYR A 89 -17.05 8.81 -6.73
C TYR A 89 -17.57 10.18 -7.18
N ARG A 90 -17.89 10.37 -8.47
CA ARG A 90 -18.41 11.65 -9.01
C ARG A 90 -19.93 11.72 -9.08
N SER A 91 -20.65 10.68 -8.66
CA SER A 91 -22.10 10.54 -8.86
C SER A 91 -22.92 10.47 -7.56
N LYS A 92 -22.50 11.14 -6.48
CA LYS A 92 -23.34 11.35 -5.30
C LYS A 92 -23.42 12.82 -4.91
#